data_AF-A0A2P6QYL3-F1
#
_entry.id   AF-A0A2P6QYL3-F1
#
_cell.length_a   1.000
_cell.length_b   1.000
_cell.length_c   1.000
_cell.angle_alpha   90.00
_cell.angle_beta   90.00
_cell.angle_gamma   90.00
#
_symmetry.space_group_name_H-M   'P 1'
#
loop_
_entity.id
_entity.type
_entity.pdbx_description
1 polymer ?
#
loop_
_entity_poly.entity_id
_entity_poly.type
_entity_poly.pdbx_seq_one_letter_code
_entity_poly.pdbx_strand_id
1 'polypeptide(L)'
;MDHSKRAGLHTDQLCASVLSMAMVPDPDYLELWLKVDGEVRQKGLSKDMIFEIPFLISHISSIMTLLEGDNNVILTGTPRAVGPVKQAKR
;
A
#
# COMPACT_ATOMS: atom_id res chain seq x y z
N MET A 1 -12.83 -26.23 17.32
CA MET A 1 -13.12 -25.02 16.54
C MET A 1 -12.50 -23.85 17.28
N ASP A 2 -11.30 -23.45 16.87
CA ASP A 2 -10.66 -22.20 17.30
C ASP A 2 -10.26 -21.47 16.01
N HIS A 3 -10.95 -20.38 15.73
CA HIS A 3 -10.70 -19.48 14.62
C HIS A 3 -9.93 -18.25 15.14
N SER A 4 -8.69 -18.44 15.57
CA SER A 4 -7.79 -17.32 15.83
C SER A 4 -6.48 -17.50 15.05
N LYS A 5 -6.53 -17.26 13.74
CA LYS A 5 -5.32 -16.94 13.00
C LYS A 5 -4.93 -15.51 13.37
N ARG A 6 -4.09 -15.37 14.40
CA ARG A 6 -3.37 -14.14 14.66
C ARG A 6 -2.53 -13.79 13.42
N ALA A 7 -2.80 -12.65 12.83
CA ALA A 7 -1.87 -11.99 11.91
C ALA A 7 -0.62 -11.58 12.72
N GLY A 8 0.35 -12.49 12.82
CA GLY A 8 1.65 -12.22 13.42
C GLY A 8 2.58 -11.65 12.35
N LEU A 9 2.62 -10.32 12.24
CA LEU A 9 3.43 -9.59 11.27
C LEU A 9 4.90 -9.46 11.73
N HIS A 10 5.82 -9.95 10.90
CA HIS A 10 7.18 -9.37 10.84
C HIS A 10 7.77 -9.29 9.41
N THR A 11 7.04 -9.73 8.39
CA THR A 11 7.50 -9.70 6.98
C THR A 11 6.44 -9.25 5.98
N ASP A 12 5.20 -9.01 6.39
CA ASP A 12 4.09 -8.76 5.45
C ASP A 12 4.07 -7.32 4.92
N GLN A 13 4.84 -6.42 5.53
CA GLN A 13 4.92 -5.03 5.13
C GLN A 13 6.20 -4.78 4.31
N LEU A 14 6.11 -4.98 3.00
CA LEU A 14 7.15 -4.55 2.07
C LEU A 14 7.01 -3.05 1.79
N CYS A 15 7.72 -2.23 2.54
CA CYS A 15 7.88 -0.80 2.22
C CYS A 15 9.11 -0.61 1.34
N ALA A 16 8.97 0.16 0.26
CA ALA A 16 10.11 0.66 -0.50
C ALA A 16 10.86 1.74 0.31
N SER A 17 11.94 2.29 -0.26
CA SER A 17 12.60 3.49 0.30
C SER A 17 11.63 4.67 0.36
N VAL A 18 11.71 5.47 1.43
CA VAL A 18 10.95 6.72 1.56
C VAL A 18 11.40 7.72 0.49
N LEU A 19 10.44 8.29 -0.23
CA LEU A 19 10.66 9.36 -1.21
C LEU A 19 10.19 10.69 -0.64
N SER A 20 10.90 11.77 -0.97
CA SER A 20 10.44 13.12 -0.64
C SER A 20 9.31 13.55 -1.58
N MET A 21 8.41 14.41 -1.10
CA MET A 21 7.32 14.94 -1.94
C MET A 21 7.81 15.66 -3.19
N ALA A 22 9.02 16.23 -3.18
CA ALA A 22 9.61 16.85 -4.36
C ALA A 22 9.87 15.86 -5.51
N MET A 23 10.05 14.57 -5.21
CA MET A 23 10.22 13.51 -6.22
C MET A 23 8.89 12.98 -6.76
N VAL A 24 7.76 13.37 -6.15
CA VAL A 24 6.41 12.92 -6.51
C VAL A 24 5.54 14.17 -6.72
N PRO A 25 5.63 14.82 -7.89
CA PRO A 25 4.94 16.09 -8.14
C PRO A 25 3.41 15.96 -8.12
N ASP A 26 2.89 14.80 -8.54
CA ASP A 26 1.47 14.49 -8.60
C ASP A 26 1.22 13.07 -8.04
N PRO A 27 0.77 12.96 -6.78
CA PRO A 27 0.52 11.67 -6.14
C PRO A 27 -0.79 11.01 -6.61
N ASP A 28 -1.71 11.77 -7.19
CA ASP A 28 -2.96 11.25 -7.75
C ASP A 28 -2.77 10.65 -9.15
N TYR A 29 -1.58 10.82 -9.75
CA TYR A 29 -1.23 10.24 -11.04
C TYR A 29 0.07 9.40 -11.00
N LEU A 30 0.04 8.28 -10.28
CA LEU A 30 1.14 7.32 -10.17
C LEU A 30 0.76 5.96 -10.76
N GLU A 31 1.66 5.38 -11.56
CA GLU A 31 1.53 4.02 -12.05
C GLU A 31 2.21 3.04 -11.07
N LEU A 32 1.41 2.17 -10.47
CA LEU A 32 1.86 1.12 -9.57
C LEU A 32 1.84 -0.22 -10.29
N TRP A 33 2.90 -1.01 -10.15
CA TRP A 33 2.97 -2.34 -10.71
C TRP A 33 3.70 -3.32 -9.77
N LEU A 34 3.35 -4.59 -9.90
CA LEU A 34 4.03 -5.70 -9.20
C LEU A 34 4.27 -6.82 -10.19
N LYS A 35 5.52 -7.32 -10.24
CA LYS A 35 5.90 -8.50 -11.02
C LYS A 35 6.19 -9.67 -10.11
N VAL A 36 5.91 -10.87 -10.60
CA VAL A 36 6.31 -12.14 -9.98
C VAL A 36 7.01 -12.96 -11.05
N ASP A 37 8.28 -13.30 -10.81
CA ASP A 37 9.19 -13.93 -11.77
C ASP A 37 9.23 -13.21 -13.14
N GLY A 38 9.16 -11.87 -13.11
CA GLY A 38 9.19 -11.04 -14.32
C GLY A 38 7.82 -10.82 -14.99
N GLU A 39 6.78 -11.56 -14.60
CA GLU A 39 5.42 -11.38 -15.11
C GLU A 39 4.65 -10.33 -14.32
N VAL A 40 4.05 -9.35 -14.99
CA VAL A 40 3.20 -8.34 -14.32
C VAL A 40 1.93 -9.01 -13.79
N ARG A 41 1.72 -8.92 -12.47
CA ARG A 41 0.54 -9.47 -11.77
C ARG A 41 -0.43 -8.40 -11.30
N GLN A 42 0.10 -7.26 -10.85
CA GLN A 42 -0.72 -6.08 -10.55
C GLN A 42 -0.21 -4.89 -11.35
N LYS A 43 -1.16 -4.08 -11.82
CA LYS A 43 -0.92 -2.84 -12.53
C LYS A 43 -2.11 -1.91 -12.35
N GLY A 44 -1.89 -0.65 -12.01
CA GLY A 44 -2.96 0.34 -11.90
C GLY A 44 -2.45 1.76 -11.70
N LEU A 45 -3.35 2.74 -11.81
CA LEU A 45 -3.05 4.13 -11.59
C LEU A 45 -3.64 4.60 -10.25
N SER A 46 -2.96 5.49 -9.52
CA SER A 46 -3.51 6.05 -8.27
C SER A 46 -4.79 6.85 -8.48
N LYS A 47 -5.02 7.42 -9.66
CA LYS A 47 -6.29 8.05 -10.03
C LYS A 47 -7.50 7.09 -9.99
N ASP A 48 -7.24 5.78 -10.07
CA ASP A 48 -8.29 4.75 -10.03
C ASP A 48 -8.68 4.40 -8.57
N MET A 49 -8.07 5.05 -7.57
CA MET A 49 -8.49 4.93 -6.18
C MET A 49 -9.93 5.44 -6.00
N ILE A 50 -10.69 4.74 -5.16
CA ILE A 50 -12.07 5.11 -4.82
C ILE A 50 -12.09 6.41 -3.99
N PHE A 51 -11.07 6.61 -3.16
CA PHE A 51 -10.91 7.76 -2.29
C PHE A 51 -9.58 8.44 -2.57
N GLU A 52 -9.60 9.76 -2.70
CA GLU A 52 -8.40 10.58 -2.89
C GLU A 52 -7.55 10.64 -1.61
N ILE A 53 -6.25 10.92 -1.77
CA ILE A 53 -5.30 10.98 -0.65
C ILE A 53 -5.73 12.00 0.42
N PRO A 54 -6.16 13.24 0.09
CA PRO A 54 -6.60 14.20 1.10
C PRO A 54 -7.79 13.69 1.92
N PHE A 55 -8.72 12.97 1.28
CA PHE A 55 -9.87 12.38 1.98
C PHE A 55 -9.43 11.31 2.98
N LEU A 56 -8.51 10.42 2.57
CA LEU A 56 -7.98 9.37 3.46
C LEU A 56 -7.28 9.96 4.68
N ILE A 57 -6.44 10.98 4.49
CA ILE A 57 -5.75 11.67 5.59
C ILE A 57 -6.78 12.29 6.56
N SER A 58 -7.76 13.02 6.03
CA SER A 58 -8.81 13.65 6.83
C SER A 58 -9.62 12.60 7.61
N HIS A 59 -10.10 11.56 6.94
CA HIS A 59 -10.91 10.51 7.55
C HIS A 59 -10.16 9.77 8.66
N ILE A 60 -8.92 9.35 8.41
CA ILE A 60 -8.12 8.62 9.40
C ILE A 60 -7.77 9.53 10.59
N SER A 61 -7.37 10.78 10.33
CA SER A 61 -7.05 11.74 11.40
C SER A 61 -8.22 12.07 12.32
N SER A 62 -9.46 11.90 11.83
CA SER A 62 -10.68 12.09 12.63
C SER A 62 -10.95 10.94 13.62
N ILE A 63 -10.36 9.77 13.37
CA ILE A 63 -10.53 8.55 14.16
C ILE A 63 -9.34 8.33 15.09
N MET A 64 -8.12 8.62 14.61
CA MET A 64 -6.88 8.47 15.38
C MET A 64 -5.89 9.60 15.10
N THR A 65 -5.07 9.97 16.08
CA THR A 65 -4.02 10.98 15.90
C THR A 65 -2.91 10.45 15.00
N LEU A 66 -2.61 11.18 13.92
CA LEU A 66 -1.45 10.92 13.08
C LEU A 66 -0.22 11.61 13.70
N LEU A 67 0.74 10.80 14.16
CA LEU A 67 2.03 11.26 14.69
C LEU A 67 3.07 11.47 13.57
N GLU A 68 4.01 12.37 13.78
CA GLU A 68 5.15 12.50 12.87
C GLU A 68 6.13 11.33 13.05
N GLY A 69 6.76 10.89 11.95
CA GLY A 69 7.87 9.92 11.96
C GLY A 69 7.66 8.67 11.11
N ASP A 70 8.72 7.87 11.03
CA ASP A 70 8.85 6.73 10.09
C ASP A 70 7.86 5.58 10.32
N ASN A 71 7.22 5.54 11.51
CA ASN A 71 6.23 4.53 11.87
C ASN A 71 4.79 4.95 11.56
N ASN A 72 4.57 6.12 10.94
CA ASN A 72 3.26 6.58 10.53
C ASN A 72 3.10 6.54 9.01
N VAL A 73 2.58 5.41 8.51
CA VAL A 73 2.37 5.16 7.08
C VAL A 73 0.93 4.72 6.86
N ILE A 74 0.25 5.39 5.92
CA ILE A 74 -1.10 5.01 5.47
C ILE A 74 -0.96 4.18 4.18
N LEU A 75 -1.48 2.96 4.21
CA LEU A 75 -1.59 2.13 3.00
C LEU A 75 -2.93 2.41 2.33
N THR A 76 -2.89 3.01 1.14
CA THR A 76 -4.07 3.54 0.44
C THR A 76 -4.83 2.48 -0.36
N GLY A 77 -4.36 1.23 -0.37
CA GLY A 77 -5.01 0.10 -1.02
C GLY A 77 -4.09 -0.64 -2.00
N THR A 78 -4.66 -1.59 -2.74
CA THR A 78 -3.94 -2.31 -3.80
C THR A 78 -4.70 -2.19 -5.12
N PRO A 79 -4.00 -2.03 -6.26
CA PRO A 79 -4.62 -2.17 -7.57
C PRO A 79 -5.26 -3.55 -7.75
N ARG A 80 -6.15 -3.65 -8.73
CA ARG A 80 -6.85 -4.90 -9.06
C ARG A 80 -5.89 -6.07 -9.30
N ALA A 81 -6.44 -7.28 -9.23
CA ALA A 81 -5.75 -8.56 -9.46
C ALA A 81 -4.80 -9.03 -8.32
N VAL A 82 -5.25 -8.89 -7.07
CA VAL A 82 -4.61 -9.57 -5.93
C VAL A 82 -4.74 -11.09 -6.11
N GLY A 83 -3.65 -11.83 -5.91
CA GLY A 83 -3.63 -13.29 -6.04
C GLY A 83 -2.48 -13.95 -5.26
N PRO A 84 -2.54 -15.27 -5.05
CA PRO A 84 -1.55 -15.97 -4.24
C PRO A 84 -0.18 -16.04 -4.92
N VAL A 85 0.87 -15.83 -4.14
CA VAL A 85 2.27 -16.08 -4.54
C VAL A 85 2.71 -17.41 -3.91
N LYS A 86 3.36 -18.28 -4.69
CA LYS A 86 3.87 -19.57 -4.20
C LYS A 86 5.26 -19.37 -3.56
N GLN A 87 5.64 -20.27 -2.67
CA GLN A 87 6.99 -20.27 -2.07
C GLN A 87 8.08 -20.28 -3.17
N ALA A 88 9.17 -19.54 -2.93
CA ALA A 88 10.34 -19.39 -3.82
C ALA A 88 10.14 -18.54 -5.10
N LYS A 89 9.10 -17.71 -5.17
CA LYS A 89 8.91 -16.72 -6.23
C LYS A 89 9.60 -15.39 -5.89
N ARG A 90 10.15 -14.70 -6.89
CA ARG A 90 10.80 -13.38 -6.76
C ARG A 90 9.96 -12.27 -7.37
#